data_AF-A0A353GJB2-F1
#
_entry.id   AF-A0A353GJB2-F1
#
_cell.length_a   1.000
_cell.length_b   1.000
_cell.length_c   1.000
_cell.angle_alpha   90.00
_cell.angle_beta   90.00
_cell.angle_gamma   90.00
#
_symmetry.space_group_name_H-M   'P 1'
#
loop_
_entity.id
_entity.type
_entity.pdbx_description
1 polymer ?
#
loop_
_entity_poly.entity_id
_entity_poly.type
_entity_poly.pdbx_seq_one_letter_code
_entity_poly.pdbx_strand_id
1 'polypeptide(L)'
;MIHVPHTPSAFSKIFALLFTLLSLSPVLHAATTTETLAAVPPQNQGLPYTRSAKPQALAKIKNHLAVFAGSRYAYANGYRLRLDDTNMLHATAVEKDGKIFVPEAFAALLTLPEIAPDPAPEYLKSRWVYSIARPQVEWKADVTSLTIQNTRYICFADAARSLGKQVYQNPRGLVLAGKDEVKFTEMEANLLDSVITLFDTPEKFADATIAAKSIPLLKAQGGWKDHATFTTETTKLYDAAKTEWPTVSPERYDLTGFSQAALCSPVPAPGIYPRLLFSPEDVSGIRSGLQSSVAAQMGLIELEENLKKSWLDEKTSEGLMLKFLSTEEFSTNTLRPTCPSSIPLGLTNLALFSLLTDNNEIGLKTARAVHHSALISEQSIDSLPLRSDSEYGTSFTVALRAETAWTAMASLTRELPFMLDFSGTWMTPSERDDMRRVIAKAIYGRRAMEQSGPDGWCETNYATNGLLAMAIEGLEGCDPEQIQSVKESTRAFLDHGIDASGYLNDLTDSTGGNIQTHLLTMIALARRGENFWGHPHWRNLLQAQVLCNAPNGRMVQPLGVQTLYTLKNFFPNDLRIDYLLTLTHPGVALEKVNLTAYREKLEKEKPQQPTPQHPGPCPINFSR
;
A
#
# COMPACT_ATOMS: atom_id res chain seq x y z
N MET A 1 -7.60 -12.08 -44.85
CA MET A 1 -7.38 -12.41 -43.42
C MET A 1 -6.72 -13.76 -43.37
N ILE A 2 -5.41 -13.80 -43.11
CA ILE A 2 -4.66 -15.06 -42.98
C ILE A 2 -4.65 -15.38 -41.49
N HIS A 3 -5.30 -16.48 -41.11
CA HIS A 3 -5.35 -16.96 -39.74
C HIS A 3 -4.03 -17.69 -39.46
N VAL A 4 -3.13 -17.06 -38.69
CA VAL A 4 -1.92 -17.72 -38.17
C VAL A 4 -2.25 -18.25 -36.77
N PRO A 5 -2.01 -19.55 -36.48
CA PRO A 5 -2.24 -20.09 -35.15
C PRO A 5 -1.08 -19.68 -34.24
N HIS A 6 -1.35 -18.80 -33.27
CA HIS A 6 -0.41 -18.48 -32.20
C HIS A 6 -0.75 -19.31 -30.96
N THR A 7 0.08 -20.28 -30.64
CA THR A 7 0.15 -20.85 -29.29
C THR A 7 0.64 -19.76 -28.32
N PRO A 8 -0.04 -19.50 -27.19
CA PRO A 8 0.40 -18.50 -26.23
C PRO A 8 1.73 -18.96 -25.62
N SER A 9 2.82 -18.29 -25.98
CA SER A 9 4.16 -18.56 -25.48
C SER A 9 4.43 -17.76 -24.20
N ALA A 10 5.39 -18.21 -23.39
CA ALA A 10 5.87 -17.52 -22.18
C ALA A 10 6.44 -16.10 -22.43
N PHE A 11 6.45 -15.67 -23.70
CA PHE A 11 6.80 -14.37 -24.26
C PHE A 11 6.20 -13.14 -23.58
N SER A 12 4.94 -13.20 -23.14
CA SER A 12 4.22 -11.99 -22.71
C SER A 12 4.29 -11.71 -21.20
N LYS A 13 4.94 -12.60 -20.42
CA LYS A 13 5.02 -12.53 -18.95
C LYS A 13 6.03 -11.51 -18.42
N ILE A 14 7.02 -11.13 -19.23
CA ILE A 14 8.26 -10.50 -18.74
C ILE A 14 8.48 -9.12 -19.35
N PHE A 15 7.95 -8.88 -20.55
CA PHE A 15 8.04 -7.56 -21.21
C PHE A 15 7.21 -6.49 -20.47
N ALA A 16 6.10 -6.92 -19.86
CA ALA A 16 5.31 -6.14 -18.90
C ALA A 16 6.13 -5.70 -17.68
N LEU A 17 7.07 -6.54 -17.24
CA LEU A 17 7.78 -6.38 -15.97
C LEU A 17 9.07 -5.58 -16.10
N LEU A 18 9.77 -5.78 -17.21
CA LEU A 18 11.10 -5.22 -17.48
C LEU A 18 11.09 -3.70 -17.75
N PHE A 19 9.97 -3.13 -18.18
CA PHE A 19 9.88 -1.70 -18.53
C PHE A 19 8.96 -0.88 -17.62
N THR A 20 8.03 -1.49 -16.89
CA THR A 20 7.18 -0.82 -15.90
C THR A 20 7.99 -0.15 -14.79
N LEU A 21 9.15 -0.73 -14.48
CA LEU A 21 10.10 -0.16 -13.53
C LEU A 21 10.77 1.11 -14.12
N LEU A 22 11.11 1.15 -15.40
CA LEU A 22 11.97 2.19 -15.98
C LEU A 22 11.32 3.59 -16.20
N SER A 23 10.01 3.79 -15.99
CA SER A 23 9.30 5.03 -16.42
C SER A 23 8.56 5.82 -15.33
N LEU A 24 8.87 5.65 -14.04
CA LEU A 24 8.09 6.24 -12.94
C LEU A 24 8.84 7.32 -12.15
N SER A 25 8.65 8.59 -12.48
CA SER A 25 9.04 9.72 -11.62
C SER A 25 8.19 10.98 -11.88
N PRO A 26 7.27 11.36 -10.97
CA PRO A 26 6.75 12.71 -10.93
C PRO A 26 7.66 13.59 -10.04
N VAL A 27 8.08 14.72 -10.58
CA VAL A 27 8.82 15.77 -9.85
C VAL A 27 7.81 16.65 -9.12
N LEU A 28 7.73 16.52 -7.79
CA LEU A 28 7.06 17.49 -6.92
C LEU A 28 8.10 18.47 -6.37
N HIS A 29 8.25 19.61 -7.03
CA HIS A 29 8.88 20.80 -6.44
C HIS A 29 7.77 21.70 -5.87
N ALA A 30 7.52 21.60 -4.56
CA ALA A 30 6.67 22.56 -3.86
C ALA A 30 7.53 23.76 -3.44
N ALA A 31 7.21 24.94 -3.96
CA ALA A 31 7.74 26.20 -3.46
C ALA A 31 7.14 26.46 -2.06
N THR A 32 7.96 26.38 -1.01
CA THR A 32 7.52 26.69 0.35
C THR A 32 7.56 28.19 0.58
N THR A 33 6.41 28.85 0.60
CA THR A 33 6.26 30.16 1.22
C THR A 33 6.30 29.99 2.74
N THR A 34 7.30 30.56 3.39
CA THR A 34 7.41 30.65 4.85
C THR A 34 6.40 31.65 5.39
N GLU A 35 5.16 31.21 5.60
CA GLU A 35 4.29 31.87 6.57
C GLU A 35 4.78 31.54 7.99
N THR A 36 4.80 32.54 8.87
CA THR A 36 5.07 32.37 10.31
C THR A 36 3.92 31.59 10.94
N LEU A 37 4.04 30.26 10.93
CA LEU A 37 3.09 29.35 11.57
C LEU A 37 3.04 29.56 13.09
N ALA A 38 1.87 29.38 13.68
CA ALA A 38 1.68 29.40 15.13
C ALA A 38 2.62 28.41 15.83
N ALA A 39 3.04 28.73 17.06
CA ALA A 39 3.93 27.86 17.84
C ALA A 39 3.31 26.47 18.05
N VAL A 40 4.12 25.42 17.83
CA VAL A 40 3.72 24.02 18.04
C VAL A 40 3.39 23.81 19.52
N PRO A 41 2.25 23.16 19.86
CA PRO A 41 1.92 22.85 21.24
C PRO A 41 3.04 22.05 21.93
N PRO A 42 3.25 22.21 23.25
CA PRO A 42 4.22 21.40 23.97
C PRO A 42 3.89 19.90 23.89
N GLN A 43 4.80 19.13 23.27
CA GLN A 43 4.60 17.71 22.94
C GLN A 43 4.60 16.75 24.15
N ASN A 44 4.99 17.25 25.33
CA ASN A 44 5.18 16.48 26.56
C ASN A 44 4.10 16.74 27.62
N GLN A 45 3.01 17.43 27.26
CA GLN A 45 1.95 17.83 28.21
C GLN A 45 0.74 16.86 28.24
N GLY A 46 0.79 15.74 27.53
CA GLY A 46 -0.34 14.79 27.47
C GLY A 46 -1.56 15.35 26.73
N LEU A 47 -1.37 16.35 25.87
CA LEU A 47 -2.44 16.89 25.05
C LEU A 47 -2.75 15.95 23.88
N PRO A 48 -4.02 15.82 23.44
CA PRO A 48 -4.37 14.97 22.30
C PRO A 48 -3.47 15.22 21.08
N TYR A 49 -3.14 14.15 20.36
CA TYR A 49 -2.24 14.16 19.20
C TYR A 49 -0.79 14.59 19.46
N THR A 50 -0.37 14.64 20.73
CA THR A 50 1.05 14.81 21.10
C THR A 50 1.73 13.48 21.39
N ARG A 51 3.07 13.43 21.31
CA ARG A 51 3.86 12.21 21.60
C ARG A 51 3.58 11.61 22.98
N SER A 52 3.26 12.44 23.97
CA SER A 52 3.00 12.01 25.34
C SER A 52 1.56 11.57 25.61
N ALA A 53 0.60 11.88 24.72
CA ALA A 53 -0.81 11.53 24.91
C ALA A 53 -1.02 10.02 25.02
N LYS A 54 -0.50 9.26 24.06
CA LYS A 54 -0.73 7.81 23.99
C LYS A 54 -0.24 7.07 25.24
N PRO A 55 1.02 7.23 25.70
CA PRO A 55 1.46 6.59 26.94
C PRO A 55 0.61 6.96 28.17
N GLN A 56 0.20 8.23 28.31
CA GLN A 56 -0.62 8.68 29.44
C GLN A 56 -2.04 8.10 29.38
N ALA A 57 -2.66 8.12 28.20
CA ALA A 57 -3.97 7.55 27.94
C ALA A 57 -3.98 6.03 28.24
N LEU A 58 -2.98 5.29 27.71
CA LEU A 58 -2.83 3.86 27.98
C LEU A 58 -2.61 3.58 29.46
N ALA A 59 -1.80 4.38 30.16
CA ALA A 59 -1.59 4.22 31.60
C ALA A 59 -2.90 4.39 32.41
N LYS A 60 -3.80 5.28 31.98
CA LYS A 60 -5.10 5.50 32.61
C LYS A 60 -6.06 4.31 32.44
N ILE A 61 -6.01 3.63 31.29
CA ILE A 61 -6.94 2.52 30.95
C ILE A 61 -6.31 1.12 31.00
N LYS A 62 -5.07 1.00 31.52
CA LYS A 62 -4.28 -0.25 31.47
C LYS A 62 -4.87 -1.47 32.18
N ASN A 63 -5.93 -1.30 32.97
CA ASN A 63 -6.61 -2.39 33.69
C ASN A 63 -8.06 -2.57 33.22
N HIS A 64 -8.41 -1.98 32.07
CA HIS A 64 -9.76 -1.92 31.55
C HIS A 64 -9.80 -2.43 30.11
N LEU A 65 -10.97 -2.92 29.72
CA LEU A 65 -11.36 -3.01 28.32
C LEU A 65 -12.06 -1.71 27.95
N ALA A 66 -11.64 -1.12 26.84
CA ALA A 66 -12.07 0.18 26.37
C ALA A 66 -12.57 0.05 24.93
N VAL A 67 -13.78 0.53 24.67
CA VAL A 67 -14.40 0.56 23.34
C VAL A 67 -14.94 1.95 23.07
N PHE A 68 -14.96 2.33 21.80
CA PHE A 68 -15.45 3.65 21.38
C PHE A 68 -16.35 3.52 20.15
N ALA A 69 -17.50 4.21 20.18
CA ALA A 69 -18.46 4.24 19.08
C ALA A 69 -17.84 4.62 17.73
N GLY A 70 -18.03 3.77 16.71
CA GLY A 70 -17.52 3.97 15.37
C GLY A 70 -16.07 3.53 15.16
N SER A 71 -15.35 3.09 16.20
CA SER A 71 -14.01 2.52 16.03
C SER A 71 -14.07 1.03 15.68
N ARG A 72 -13.09 0.56 14.90
CA ARG A 72 -12.85 -0.87 14.65
C ARG A 72 -11.87 -1.50 15.64
N TYR A 73 -11.25 -0.66 16.45
CA TYR A 73 -10.30 -1.08 17.44
C TYR A 73 -10.87 -0.91 18.84
N ALA A 74 -10.30 -1.69 19.73
CA ALA A 74 -10.50 -1.56 21.16
C ALA A 74 -9.15 -1.65 21.87
N TYR A 75 -9.16 -1.32 23.16
CA TYR A 75 -8.00 -1.51 24.01
C TYR A 75 -8.36 -2.44 25.15
N ALA A 76 -7.50 -3.42 25.42
CA ALA A 76 -7.66 -4.28 26.58
C ALA A 76 -6.33 -4.38 27.31
N ASN A 77 -6.29 -3.97 28.56
CA ASN A 77 -5.07 -3.89 29.34
C ASN A 77 -3.91 -3.13 28.65
N GLY A 78 -4.24 -2.10 27.87
CA GLY A 78 -3.28 -1.33 27.09
C GLY A 78 -2.88 -1.94 25.73
N TYR A 79 -3.34 -3.14 25.40
CA TYR A 79 -3.14 -3.76 24.08
C TYR A 79 -4.22 -3.29 23.09
N ARG A 80 -3.81 -2.81 21.91
CA ARG A 80 -4.74 -2.49 20.82
C ARG A 80 -5.21 -3.77 20.15
N LEU A 81 -6.52 -3.97 20.07
CA LEU A 81 -7.16 -5.16 19.52
C LEU A 81 -8.13 -4.78 18.40
N ARG A 82 -8.37 -5.71 17.47
CA ARG A 82 -9.49 -5.60 16.53
C ARG A 82 -10.79 -6.01 17.21
N LEU A 83 -11.88 -5.35 16.86
CA LEU A 83 -13.21 -5.81 17.25
C LEU A 83 -13.59 -7.12 16.53
N ASP A 84 -13.00 -7.43 15.39
CA ASP A 84 -13.21 -8.69 14.67
C ASP A 84 -11.94 -9.06 13.87
N ASP A 85 -11.47 -10.29 13.99
CA ASP A 85 -10.26 -10.77 13.29
C ASP A 85 -10.59 -11.30 11.88
N THR A 86 -11.88 -11.51 11.57
CA THR A 86 -12.38 -11.96 10.27
C THR A 86 -12.92 -10.81 9.44
N ASN A 87 -13.72 -9.92 10.05
CA ASN A 87 -14.27 -8.73 9.41
C ASN A 87 -13.51 -7.48 9.84
N MET A 88 -12.20 -7.46 9.56
CA MET A 88 -11.29 -6.46 10.12
C MET A 88 -11.60 -5.02 9.68
N LEU A 89 -12.18 -4.82 8.47
CA LEU A 89 -12.41 -3.49 7.92
C LEU A 89 -13.79 -2.91 8.18
N HIS A 90 -14.79 -3.73 8.51
CA HIS A 90 -16.18 -3.26 8.68
C HIS A 90 -16.75 -3.48 10.08
N ALA A 91 -16.14 -4.35 10.91
CA ALA A 91 -16.57 -4.52 12.28
C ALA A 91 -16.22 -3.29 13.14
N THR A 92 -17.21 -2.42 13.36
CA THR A 92 -17.11 -1.23 14.22
C THR A 92 -17.97 -1.38 15.47
N ALA A 93 -17.62 -0.71 16.55
CA ALA A 93 -18.56 -0.53 17.67
C ALA A 93 -19.69 0.40 17.23
N VAL A 94 -20.94 0.07 17.52
CA VAL A 94 -22.11 0.84 17.06
C VAL A 94 -22.85 1.43 18.25
N GLU A 95 -23.17 2.72 18.18
CA GLU A 95 -24.04 3.37 19.14
C GLU A 95 -25.50 3.26 18.69
N LYS A 96 -26.37 2.83 19.60
CA LYS A 96 -27.83 2.84 19.41
C LYS A 96 -28.51 3.10 20.74
N ASP A 97 -29.40 4.10 20.77
CA ASP A 97 -30.16 4.50 21.97
C ASP A 97 -29.24 4.78 23.20
N GLY A 98 -28.10 5.42 22.96
CA GLY A 98 -27.09 5.73 23.98
C GLY A 98 -26.35 4.50 24.52
N LYS A 99 -26.49 3.33 23.90
CA LYS A 99 -25.76 2.10 24.23
C LYS A 99 -24.73 1.79 23.16
N ILE A 100 -23.55 1.31 23.57
CA ILE A 100 -22.50 0.86 22.66
C ILE A 100 -22.55 -0.66 22.51
N PHE A 101 -22.61 -1.11 21.26
CA PHE A 101 -22.68 -2.49 20.84
C PHE A 101 -21.38 -2.89 20.12
N VAL A 102 -20.85 -4.06 20.43
CA VAL A 102 -19.62 -4.62 19.80
C VAL A 102 -19.88 -6.04 19.31
N PRO A 103 -19.12 -6.58 18.35
CA PRO A 103 -19.25 -7.97 17.94
C PRO A 103 -19.21 -8.91 19.15
N GLU A 104 -20.08 -9.91 19.17
CA GLU A 104 -20.21 -10.87 20.29
C GLU A 104 -18.87 -11.52 20.65
N ALA A 105 -18.08 -11.89 19.63
CA ALA A 105 -16.76 -12.46 19.81
C ALA A 105 -15.79 -11.51 20.56
N PHE A 106 -15.93 -10.18 20.39
CA PHE A 106 -15.14 -9.22 21.15
C PHE A 106 -15.66 -9.04 22.58
N ALA A 107 -17.00 -8.95 22.75
CA ALA A 107 -17.59 -8.86 24.08
C ALA A 107 -17.17 -10.03 24.99
N ALA A 108 -16.94 -11.20 24.40
CA ALA A 108 -16.47 -12.40 25.11
C ALA A 108 -15.16 -12.20 25.87
N LEU A 109 -14.32 -11.23 25.48
CA LEU A 109 -13.08 -10.90 26.19
C LEU A 109 -13.34 -10.39 27.62
N LEU A 110 -14.54 -9.89 27.93
CA LEU A 110 -14.94 -9.51 29.30
C LEU A 110 -14.95 -10.69 30.28
N THR A 111 -15.06 -11.92 29.77
CA THR A 111 -15.06 -13.15 30.57
C THR A 111 -13.66 -13.65 30.93
N LEU A 112 -12.63 -13.15 30.23
CA LEU A 112 -11.26 -13.58 30.48
C LEU A 112 -10.77 -13.05 31.83
N PRO A 113 -10.14 -13.89 32.67
CA PRO A 113 -9.57 -13.44 33.93
C PRO A 113 -8.34 -12.53 33.71
N GLU A 114 -7.62 -12.78 32.61
CA GLU A 114 -6.41 -12.09 32.19
C GLU A 114 -6.37 -11.98 30.66
N ILE A 115 -5.83 -10.86 30.17
CA ILE A 115 -5.61 -10.60 28.74
C ILE A 115 -4.11 -10.48 28.54
N ALA A 116 -3.53 -11.53 27.96
CA ALA A 116 -2.11 -11.67 27.69
C ALA A 116 -1.93 -12.18 26.24
N PRO A 117 -1.88 -11.29 25.23
CA PRO A 117 -1.58 -11.70 23.87
C PRO A 117 -0.10 -12.07 23.72
N ASP A 118 0.23 -12.72 22.60
CA ASP A 118 1.63 -12.95 22.22
C ASP A 118 2.39 -11.62 22.11
N PRO A 119 3.69 -11.61 22.48
CA PRO A 119 4.48 -10.39 22.43
C PRO A 119 4.57 -9.84 21.00
N ALA A 120 4.39 -8.53 20.86
CA ALA A 120 4.64 -7.87 19.59
C ALA A 120 6.15 -7.91 19.26
N PRO A 121 6.51 -7.94 17.97
CA PRO A 121 7.88 -7.67 17.56
C PRO A 121 8.31 -6.29 18.07
N GLU A 122 9.47 -6.18 18.70
CA GLU A 122 9.88 -4.94 19.40
C GLU A 122 9.85 -3.72 18.46
N TYR A 123 10.23 -3.91 17.19
CA TYR A 123 10.23 -2.87 16.16
C TYR A 123 8.84 -2.42 15.66
N LEU A 124 7.75 -3.10 16.05
CA LEU A 124 6.37 -2.74 15.76
C LEU A 124 5.51 -2.49 17.00
N LYS A 125 6.06 -2.68 18.20
CA LYS A 125 5.35 -2.65 19.48
C LYS A 125 4.44 -1.43 19.68
N SER A 126 4.85 -0.26 19.19
CA SER A 126 4.05 0.97 19.30
C SER A 126 2.81 0.98 18.41
N ARG A 127 2.78 0.21 17.32
CA ARG A 127 1.70 0.19 16.31
C ARG A 127 0.97 -1.14 16.23
N TRP A 128 1.49 -2.19 16.87
CA TRP A 128 0.98 -3.55 16.81
C TRP A 128 -0.49 -3.66 17.21
N VAL A 129 -1.24 -4.43 16.43
CA VAL A 129 -2.63 -4.80 16.69
C VAL A 129 -2.64 -6.28 17.04
N TYR A 130 -2.92 -6.57 18.30
CA TYR A 130 -2.85 -7.92 18.86
C TYR A 130 -4.10 -8.72 18.50
N SER A 131 -3.92 -10.03 18.37
CA SER A 131 -5.00 -11.03 18.28
C SER A 131 -5.05 -11.81 19.59
N ILE A 132 -6.26 -12.15 20.03
CA ILE A 132 -6.48 -12.89 21.29
C ILE A 132 -7.52 -13.97 21.03
N ALA A 133 -7.33 -15.14 21.62
CA ALA A 133 -8.33 -16.21 21.58
C ALA A 133 -9.64 -15.74 22.25
N ARG A 134 -10.74 -15.82 21.49
CA ARG A 134 -12.05 -15.33 21.90
C ARG A 134 -12.91 -16.52 22.37
N PRO A 135 -13.28 -16.61 23.66
CA PRO A 135 -14.09 -17.72 24.12
C PRO A 135 -15.52 -17.62 23.57
N GLN A 136 -16.21 -18.76 23.49
CA GLN A 136 -17.65 -18.77 23.28
C GLN A 136 -18.34 -18.47 24.63
N VAL A 137 -19.33 -17.59 24.61
CA VAL A 137 -20.00 -17.13 25.83
C VAL A 137 -21.51 -17.18 25.63
N GLU A 138 -22.19 -17.85 26.55
CA GLU A 138 -23.64 -17.76 26.66
C GLU A 138 -24.00 -16.53 27.51
N TRP A 139 -24.49 -15.50 26.85
CA TRP A 139 -24.93 -14.28 27.54
C TRP A 139 -26.26 -14.49 28.25
N LYS A 140 -26.39 -13.91 29.45
CA LYS A 140 -27.66 -13.88 30.19
C LYS A 140 -28.74 -13.15 29.37
N ALA A 141 -30.00 -13.53 29.57
CA ALA A 141 -31.13 -13.01 28.80
C ALA A 141 -31.37 -11.49 28.94
N ASP A 142 -30.85 -10.88 30.02
CA ASP A 142 -30.92 -9.44 30.28
C ASP A 142 -29.84 -8.62 29.54
N VAL A 143 -28.86 -9.28 28.92
CA VAL A 143 -27.84 -8.60 28.11
C VAL A 143 -28.44 -8.22 26.76
N THR A 144 -28.59 -6.91 26.52
CA THR A 144 -29.11 -6.38 25.26
C THR A 144 -28.22 -6.79 24.08
N SER A 145 -28.83 -7.25 22.98
CA SER A 145 -28.13 -7.57 21.73
C SER A 145 -28.89 -7.06 20.51
N LEU A 146 -28.19 -6.92 19.39
CA LEU A 146 -28.75 -6.62 18.08
C LEU A 146 -27.97 -7.37 16.99
N THR A 147 -28.54 -7.46 15.79
CA THR A 147 -27.87 -8.09 14.64
C THR A 147 -27.57 -7.04 13.58
N ILE A 148 -26.33 -6.99 13.10
CA ILE A 148 -25.88 -6.14 11.99
C ILE A 148 -25.21 -7.06 10.98
N GLN A 149 -25.70 -7.05 9.73
CA GLN A 149 -25.11 -7.83 8.63
C GLN A 149 -24.87 -9.31 8.98
N ASN A 150 -25.85 -9.96 9.63
CA ASN A 150 -25.79 -11.35 10.12
C ASN A 150 -24.80 -11.62 11.27
N THR A 151 -24.12 -10.60 11.78
CA THR A 151 -23.28 -10.71 12.97
C THR A 151 -24.05 -10.23 14.19
N ARG A 152 -23.98 -11.01 15.27
CA ARG A 152 -24.57 -10.63 16.56
C ARG A 152 -23.66 -9.65 17.29
N TYR A 153 -24.25 -8.57 17.77
CA TYR A 153 -23.60 -7.54 18.55
C TYR A 153 -24.21 -7.47 19.95
N ILE A 154 -23.36 -7.28 20.94
CA ILE A 154 -23.71 -7.29 22.35
C ILE A 154 -23.50 -5.88 22.92
N CYS A 155 -24.45 -5.40 23.74
CA CYS A 155 -24.26 -4.17 24.49
C CYS A 155 -23.14 -4.36 25.50
N PHE A 156 -22.02 -3.67 25.27
CA PHE A 156 -20.78 -3.88 26.00
C PHE A 156 -20.93 -3.58 27.50
N ALA A 157 -21.66 -2.52 27.84
CA ALA A 157 -21.93 -2.13 29.22
C ALA A 157 -22.83 -3.14 29.96
N ASP A 158 -23.88 -3.64 29.31
CA ASP A 158 -24.80 -4.62 29.91
C ASP A 158 -24.07 -5.94 30.16
N ALA A 159 -23.29 -6.41 29.17
CA ALA A 159 -22.43 -7.58 29.29
C ALA A 159 -21.43 -7.44 30.46
N ALA A 160 -20.73 -6.31 30.55
CA ALA A 160 -19.77 -6.05 31.62
C ALA A 160 -20.42 -6.07 33.01
N ARG A 161 -21.57 -5.41 33.18
CA ARG A 161 -22.33 -5.40 34.45
C ARG A 161 -22.83 -6.79 34.82
N SER A 162 -23.29 -7.57 33.84
CA SER A 162 -23.78 -8.94 34.05
C SER A 162 -22.69 -9.88 34.62
N LEU A 163 -21.42 -9.53 34.38
CA LEU A 163 -20.20 -10.19 34.86
C LEU A 163 -19.59 -9.52 36.11
N GLY A 164 -20.31 -8.58 36.74
CA GLY A 164 -19.86 -7.89 37.95
C GLY A 164 -18.72 -6.90 37.74
N LYS A 165 -18.48 -6.43 36.51
CA LYS A 165 -17.48 -5.40 36.22
C LYS A 165 -18.02 -4.00 36.49
N GLN A 166 -17.13 -3.10 36.89
CA GLN A 166 -17.42 -1.67 36.93
C GLN A 166 -17.40 -1.11 35.51
N VAL A 167 -18.33 -0.18 35.23
CA VAL A 167 -18.49 0.43 33.91
C VAL A 167 -18.46 1.95 34.04
N TYR A 168 -17.59 2.59 33.27
CA TYR A 168 -17.63 4.02 32.98
C TYR A 168 -18.11 4.23 31.55
N GLN A 169 -19.05 5.17 31.36
CA GLN A 169 -19.56 5.53 30.05
C GLN A 169 -19.56 7.04 29.90
N ASN A 170 -18.96 7.52 28.81
CA ASN A 170 -18.94 8.93 28.45
C ASN A 170 -20.00 9.21 27.36
N PRO A 171 -20.71 10.36 27.40
CA PRO A 171 -21.69 10.74 26.38
C PRO A 171 -21.14 10.82 24.96
N ARG A 172 -19.81 10.88 24.78
CA ARG A 172 -19.15 10.95 23.47
C ARG A 172 -18.89 9.56 22.86
N GLY A 173 -19.38 8.49 23.48
CA GLY A 173 -19.31 7.13 22.92
C GLY A 173 -18.19 6.24 23.48
N LEU A 174 -17.42 6.70 24.47
CA LEU A 174 -16.41 5.88 25.17
C LEU A 174 -17.07 5.02 26.26
N VAL A 175 -16.77 3.72 26.28
CA VAL A 175 -17.12 2.81 27.38
C VAL A 175 -15.87 2.08 27.88
N LEU A 176 -15.64 2.13 29.19
CA LEU A 176 -14.58 1.40 29.89
C LEU A 176 -15.19 0.38 30.85
N ALA A 177 -14.69 -0.85 30.84
CA ALA A 177 -15.13 -1.93 31.71
C ALA A 177 -13.93 -2.59 32.40
N GLY A 178 -13.99 -2.77 33.72
CA GLY A 178 -12.89 -3.36 34.49
C GLY A 178 -13.30 -3.84 35.87
N LYS A 179 -12.35 -4.39 36.64
CA LYS A 179 -12.58 -4.76 38.05
C LYS A 179 -12.74 -3.50 38.91
N ASP A 180 -11.94 -2.49 38.61
CA ASP A 180 -11.87 -1.24 39.36
C ASP A 180 -12.69 -0.15 38.68
N GLU A 181 -13.24 0.76 39.48
CA GLU A 181 -13.90 1.95 38.97
C GLU A 181 -12.88 2.88 38.31
N VAL A 182 -13.24 3.47 37.17
CA VAL A 182 -12.47 4.50 36.49
C VAL A 182 -13.30 5.77 36.37
N LYS A 183 -12.69 6.91 36.69
CA LYS A 183 -13.31 8.23 36.64
C LYS A 183 -12.37 9.22 35.97
N PHE A 184 -12.96 10.22 35.32
CA PHE A 184 -12.27 11.38 34.77
C PHE A 184 -12.80 12.62 35.48
N THR A 185 -11.91 13.38 36.11
CA THR A 185 -12.23 14.69 36.70
C THR A 185 -12.26 15.77 35.62
N GLU A 186 -12.78 16.96 35.94
CA GLU A 186 -12.73 18.12 35.03
C GLU A 186 -11.29 18.49 34.64
N MET A 187 -10.34 18.34 35.58
CA MET A 187 -8.91 18.56 35.34
C MET A 187 -8.30 17.54 34.37
N GLU A 188 -8.94 16.38 34.19
CA GLU A 188 -8.51 15.31 33.29
C GLU A 188 -9.21 15.38 31.91
N ALA A 189 -9.87 16.48 31.56
CA ALA A 189 -10.54 16.62 30.27
C ALA A 189 -9.62 16.33 29.06
N ASN A 190 -8.37 16.80 29.09
CA ASN A 190 -7.39 16.54 28.02
C ASN A 190 -6.92 15.08 28.01
N LEU A 191 -6.88 14.42 29.18
CA LEU A 191 -6.55 13.01 29.27
C LEU A 191 -7.70 12.16 28.72
N LEU A 192 -8.95 12.52 28.99
CA LEU A 192 -10.12 11.90 28.38
C LEU A 192 -10.10 12.06 26.86
N ASP A 193 -9.83 13.27 26.36
CA ASP A 193 -9.65 13.51 24.91
C ASP A 193 -8.54 12.60 24.36
N SER A 194 -7.40 12.49 25.05
CA SER A 194 -6.29 11.62 24.64
C SER A 194 -6.68 10.14 24.61
N VAL A 195 -7.49 9.67 25.57
CA VAL A 195 -8.05 8.30 25.56
C VAL A 195 -8.97 8.10 24.35
N ILE A 196 -9.82 9.08 24.02
CA ILE A 196 -10.71 9.00 22.86
C ILE A 196 -9.91 8.94 21.55
N THR A 197 -8.84 9.73 21.40
CA THR A 197 -8.00 9.71 20.19
C THR A 197 -7.25 8.39 19.97
N LEU A 198 -7.11 7.53 20.99
CA LEU A 198 -6.58 6.17 20.76
C LEU A 198 -7.42 5.36 19.77
N PHE A 199 -8.71 5.69 19.64
CA PHE A 199 -9.67 4.99 18.82
C PHE A 199 -9.80 5.55 17.40
N ASP A 200 -9.03 6.59 17.07
CA ASP A 200 -8.96 7.11 15.73
C ASP A 200 -8.50 6.01 14.76
N THR A 201 -9.09 6.08 13.57
CA THR A 201 -8.83 5.15 12.47
C THR A 201 -8.41 5.95 11.24
N PRO A 202 -7.70 5.36 10.27
CA PRO A 202 -7.41 6.03 9.00
C PRO A 202 -8.65 6.61 8.31
N GLU A 203 -9.81 5.97 8.51
CA GLU A 203 -11.11 6.36 7.94
C GLU A 203 -11.77 7.55 8.65
N LYS A 204 -11.58 7.66 9.97
CA LYS A 204 -12.49 8.44 10.83
C LYS A 204 -11.87 8.77 12.19
N PHE A 205 -12.11 10.02 12.64
CA PHE A 205 -11.91 10.44 14.03
C PHE A 205 -13.00 9.88 14.94
N ALA A 206 -12.57 9.37 16.09
CA ALA A 206 -13.44 9.01 17.19
C ALA A 206 -14.31 10.22 17.60
N ASP A 207 -13.67 11.38 17.80
CA ASP A 207 -14.36 12.65 17.96
C ASP A 207 -13.63 13.78 17.22
N ALA A 208 -14.23 14.23 16.12
CA ALA A 208 -13.68 15.27 15.26
C ALA A 208 -13.50 16.63 15.96
N THR A 209 -14.22 16.90 17.05
CA THR A 209 -14.10 18.16 17.78
C THR A 209 -12.77 18.26 18.54
N ILE A 210 -12.13 17.14 18.89
CA ILE A 210 -10.84 17.12 19.60
C ILE A 210 -9.75 17.73 18.73
N ALA A 211 -9.72 17.37 17.44
CA ALA A 211 -8.72 17.89 16.49
C ALA A 211 -8.83 19.42 16.38
N ALA A 212 -10.05 19.93 16.16
CA ALA A 212 -10.31 21.38 16.10
C ALA A 212 -9.98 22.09 17.42
N LYS A 213 -10.19 21.46 18.58
CA LYS A 213 -9.85 22.04 19.89
C LYS A 213 -8.34 22.06 20.17
N SER A 214 -7.62 21.02 19.73
CA SER A 214 -6.26 20.72 20.19
C SER A 214 -5.16 21.14 19.21
N ILE A 215 -5.49 21.26 17.91
CA ILE A 215 -4.53 21.63 16.87
C ILE A 215 -4.66 23.13 16.60
N PRO A 216 -3.64 23.97 16.88
CA PRO A 216 -3.77 25.43 16.80
C PRO A 216 -4.27 25.95 15.46
N LEU A 217 -3.81 25.36 14.36
CA LEU A 217 -4.23 25.75 13.01
C LEU A 217 -5.72 25.45 12.78
N LEU A 218 -6.19 24.24 13.12
CA LEU A 218 -7.60 23.88 13.00
C LEU A 218 -8.49 24.68 13.96
N LYS A 219 -7.97 25.00 15.15
CA LYS A 219 -8.65 25.86 16.11
C LYS A 219 -8.85 27.28 15.58
N ALA A 220 -7.83 27.81 14.90
CA ALA A 220 -7.87 29.15 14.30
C ALA A 220 -8.79 29.20 13.06
N GLN A 221 -8.87 28.09 12.31
CA GLN A 221 -9.89 27.91 11.29
C GLN A 221 -11.27 27.95 11.96
N GLY A 222 -11.52 27.08 12.93
CA GLY A 222 -12.85 26.87 13.49
C GLY A 222 -13.47 25.59 12.93
N GLY A 223 -14.74 25.34 13.24
CA GLY A 223 -15.44 24.21 12.63
C GLY A 223 -15.59 24.44 11.12
N TRP A 224 -15.47 23.40 10.30
CA TRP A 224 -15.75 23.52 8.86
C TRP A 224 -17.16 24.09 8.57
N LYS A 225 -18.11 23.86 9.50
CA LYS A 225 -19.45 24.45 9.46
C LYS A 225 -19.48 25.97 9.63
N ASP A 226 -18.47 26.54 10.28
CA ASP A 226 -18.35 27.98 10.49
C ASP A 226 -17.87 28.71 9.22
N HIS A 227 -17.27 27.97 8.27
CA HIS A 227 -16.73 28.52 7.02
C HIS A 227 -17.63 28.35 5.82
N ALA A 228 -18.59 27.44 5.87
CA ALA A 228 -19.51 27.21 4.77
C ALA A 228 -20.90 27.70 5.15
N THR A 229 -21.48 28.55 4.29
CA THR A 229 -22.87 28.99 4.42
C THR A 229 -23.80 27.83 4.06
N PHE A 230 -24.21 27.05 5.05
CA PHE A 230 -25.20 25.99 4.83
C PHE A 230 -26.60 26.60 4.79
N THR A 231 -27.30 26.40 3.67
CA THR A 231 -28.77 26.49 3.69
C THR A 231 -29.31 25.30 4.49
N THR A 232 -30.57 25.38 4.94
CA THR A 232 -31.23 24.25 5.60
C THR A 232 -31.24 23.01 4.68
N GLU A 233 -31.36 23.23 3.37
CA GLU A 233 -31.29 22.21 2.33
C GLU A 233 -29.90 21.57 2.25
N THR A 234 -28.82 22.37 2.28
CA THR A 234 -27.46 21.82 2.26
C THR A 234 -27.16 21.04 3.54
N THR A 235 -27.60 21.50 4.71
CA THR A 235 -27.42 20.74 5.98
C THR A 235 -28.08 19.37 5.91
N LYS A 236 -29.29 19.28 5.32
CA LYS A 236 -29.98 18.00 5.11
C LYS A 236 -29.18 17.02 4.24
N LEU A 237 -28.32 17.49 3.33
CA LEU A 237 -27.44 16.62 2.54
C LEU A 237 -26.33 16.00 3.40
N TYR A 238 -25.84 16.70 4.43
CA TYR A 238 -24.82 16.18 5.35
C TYR A 238 -25.40 15.30 6.46
N ASP A 239 -26.65 15.54 6.84
CA ASP A 239 -27.38 14.71 7.80
C ASP A 239 -28.07 13.49 7.14
N ALA A 240 -28.03 13.41 5.80
CA ALA A 240 -28.52 12.26 5.06
C ALA A 240 -27.69 11.00 5.35
N ALA A 241 -28.27 9.84 5.05
CA ALA A 241 -27.51 8.59 5.08
C ALA A 241 -26.24 8.72 4.22
N LYS A 242 -25.15 8.08 4.66
CA LYS A 242 -23.90 8.02 3.91
C LYS A 242 -24.21 7.58 2.48
N THR A 243 -23.69 8.31 1.49
CA THR A 243 -23.80 7.93 0.08
C THR A 243 -23.30 6.50 -0.10
N GLU A 244 -24.19 5.62 -0.56
CA GLU A 244 -23.83 4.29 -1.03
C GLU A 244 -23.37 4.43 -2.48
N TRP A 245 -22.11 4.11 -2.72
CA TRP A 245 -21.55 4.14 -4.07
C TRP A 245 -21.96 2.87 -4.81
N PRO A 246 -22.43 2.96 -6.07
CA PRO A 246 -22.79 1.78 -6.84
C PRO A 246 -21.53 0.95 -7.09
N THR A 247 -21.57 -0.32 -6.69
CA THR A 247 -20.50 -1.29 -6.94
C THR A 247 -20.95 -2.34 -7.94
N VAL A 248 -20.01 -2.85 -8.73
CA VAL A 248 -20.29 -3.95 -9.64
C VAL A 248 -20.23 -5.29 -8.89
N SER A 249 -21.35 -6.03 -8.92
CA SER A 249 -21.40 -7.40 -8.38
C SER A 249 -20.36 -8.31 -9.05
N PRO A 250 -19.61 -9.13 -8.28
CA PRO A 250 -18.70 -10.14 -8.82
C PRO A 250 -19.34 -11.11 -9.82
N GLU A 251 -20.65 -11.34 -9.75
CA GLU A 251 -21.39 -12.19 -10.71
C GLU A 251 -21.39 -11.63 -12.14
N ARG A 252 -21.13 -10.32 -12.29
CA ARG A 252 -21.00 -9.66 -13.60
C ARG A 252 -19.59 -9.78 -14.18
N TYR A 253 -18.64 -10.37 -13.45
CA TYR A 253 -17.28 -10.49 -13.92
C TYR A 253 -17.19 -11.54 -15.03
N ASP A 254 -16.69 -11.13 -16.19
CA ASP A 254 -16.55 -11.99 -17.36
C ASP A 254 -15.08 -12.30 -17.65
N LEU A 255 -14.67 -13.51 -17.30
CA LEU A 255 -13.33 -14.04 -17.58
C LEU A 255 -13.22 -14.69 -18.97
N THR A 256 -14.19 -14.51 -19.87
CA THR A 256 -14.11 -15.05 -21.23
C THR A 256 -12.88 -14.53 -21.95
N GLY A 257 -12.06 -15.47 -22.44
CA GLY A 257 -10.79 -15.18 -23.10
C GLY A 257 -9.62 -14.88 -22.16
N PHE A 258 -9.84 -14.88 -20.84
CA PHE A 258 -8.77 -14.74 -19.85
C PHE A 258 -7.87 -15.99 -19.81
N SER A 259 -6.56 -15.79 -19.86
CA SER A 259 -5.56 -16.84 -19.79
C SER A 259 -5.16 -17.11 -18.34
N GLN A 260 -5.75 -18.13 -17.70
CA GLN A 260 -5.34 -18.54 -16.35
C GLN A 260 -3.86 -18.94 -16.29
N ALA A 261 -3.33 -19.55 -17.36
CA ALA A 261 -1.93 -19.94 -17.47
C ALA A 261 -0.95 -18.74 -17.45
N ALA A 262 -1.44 -17.54 -17.75
CA ALA A 262 -0.68 -16.30 -17.65
C ALA A 262 -0.38 -15.90 -16.20
N LEU A 263 -1.15 -16.39 -15.21
CA LEU A 263 -0.89 -16.15 -13.78
C LEU A 263 0.28 -16.96 -13.20
N CYS A 264 0.88 -17.84 -14.02
CA CYS A 264 1.99 -18.72 -13.63
C CYS A 264 1.59 -19.73 -12.55
N SER A 265 2.56 -20.42 -11.94
CA SER A 265 2.32 -21.38 -10.87
C SER A 265 1.75 -20.72 -9.59
N PRO A 266 1.13 -21.49 -8.67
CA PRO A 266 0.60 -20.97 -7.41
C PRO A 266 1.62 -20.19 -6.59
N VAL A 267 1.15 -19.28 -5.74
CA VAL A 267 2.02 -18.53 -4.82
C VAL A 267 2.77 -19.52 -3.90
N PRO A 268 4.10 -19.45 -3.80
CA PRO A 268 4.87 -20.35 -2.96
C PRO A 268 4.63 -20.05 -1.47
N ALA A 269 5.11 -20.95 -0.60
CA ALA A 269 5.03 -20.76 0.85
C ALA A 269 5.70 -19.45 1.31
N PRO A 270 5.29 -18.88 2.46
CA PRO A 270 5.89 -17.66 2.99
C PRO A 270 7.42 -17.72 3.07
N GLY A 271 8.09 -16.66 2.63
CA GLY A 271 9.56 -16.55 2.66
C GLY A 271 10.29 -17.19 1.48
N ILE A 272 9.58 -17.83 0.55
CA ILE A 272 10.13 -18.33 -0.72
C ILE A 272 9.91 -17.27 -1.80
N TYR A 273 10.94 -16.94 -2.56
CA TYR A 273 10.95 -15.86 -3.57
C TYR A 273 11.54 -16.32 -4.90
N PRO A 274 11.04 -15.83 -6.05
CA PRO A 274 9.96 -14.84 -6.22
C PRO A 274 8.57 -15.40 -5.87
N ARG A 275 7.62 -14.52 -5.55
CA ARG A 275 6.25 -14.90 -5.17
C ARG A 275 5.16 -13.95 -5.64
N LEU A 276 5.47 -12.67 -5.88
CA LEU A 276 4.45 -11.67 -6.21
C LEU A 276 3.79 -11.96 -7.56
N LEU A 277 4.58 -12.13 -8.61
CA LEU A 277 4.09 -12.17 -10.00
C LEU A 277 4.30 -13.52 -10.68
N PHE A 278 5.29 -14.27 -10.22
CA PHE A 278 5.62 -15.64 -10.61
C PHE A 278 6.32 -16.32 -9.44
N SER A 279 6.44 -17.64 -9.49
CA SER A 279 7.12 -18.44 -8.46
C SER A 279 8.48 -18.93 -8.98
N PRO A 280 9.35 -19.50 -8.13
CA PRO A 280 10.69 -19.91 -8.56
C PRO A 280 10.68 -20.93 -9.70
N GLU A 281 9.72 -21.86 -9.67
CA GLU A 281 9.54 -22.89 -10.72
C GLU A 281 9.21 -22.30 -12.10
N ASP A 282 8.59 -21.11 -12.14
CA ASP A 282 8.23 -20.46 -13.40
C ASP A 282 9.43 -19.81 -14.11
N VAL A 283 10.52 -19.54 -13.39
CA VAL A 283 11.67 -18.77 -13.90
C VAL A 283 12.27 -19.42 -15.15
N SER A 284 12.42 -20.75 -15.16
CA SER A 284 12.96 -21.48 -16.31
C SER A 284 12.09 -21.31 -17.57
N GLY A 285 10.77 -21.48 -17.44
CA GLY A 285 9.82 -21.29 -18.54
C GLY A 285 9.75 -19.84 -19.02
N ILE A 286 9.89 -18.90 -18.08
CA ILE A 286 10.04 -17.46 -18.34
C ILE A 286 11.27 -17.20 -19.23
N ARG A 287 12.44 -17.75 -18.88
CA ARG A 287 13.68 -17.62 -19.67
C ARG A 287 13.51 -18.18 -21.08
N SER A 288 12.96 -19.39 -21.20
CA SER A 288 12.68 -20.00 -22.50
C SER A 288 11.71 -19.14 -23.33
N GLY A 289 10.72 -18.53 -22.66
CA GLY A 289 9.79 -17.58 -23.26
C GLY A 289 10.46 -16.34 -23.83
N LEU A 290 11.46 -15.78 -23.14
CA LEU A 290 12.25 -14.65 -23.65
C LEU A 290 13.00 -15.03 -24.91
N GLN A 291 13.59 -16.23 -24.95
CA GLN A 291 14.38 -16.73 -26.05
C GLN A 291 13.55 -17.07 -27.29
N SER A 292 12.27 -17.45 -27.18
CA SER A 292 11.46 -17.83 -28.36
C SER A 292 10.97 -16.61 -29.15
N SER A 293 10.56 -15.59 -28.42
CA SER A 293 11.04 -14.22 -28.46
C SER A 293 10.89 -13.22 -29.64
N VAL A 294 11.99 -12.76 -30.22
CA VAL A 294 12.18 -11.40 -30.78
C VAL A 294 11.81 -10.22 -29.85
N ALA A 295 10.54 -9.85 -29.62
CA ALA A 295 10.23 -8.60 -28.91
C ALA A 295 10.75 -8.58 -27.46
N ALA A 296 10.61 -9.69 -26.73
CA ALA A 296 11.20 -9.82 -25.40
C ALA A 296 12.71 -10.04 -25.42
N GLN A 297 13.28 -10.53 -26.54
CA GLN A 297 14.73 -10.47 -26.71
C GLN A 297 15.20 -9.02 -26.87
N MET A 298 14.47 -8.19 -27.63
CA MET A 298 14.75 -6.75 -27.74
C MET A 298 14.69 -6.08 -26.36
N GLY A 299 13.65 -6.34 -25.56
CA GLY A 299 13.55 -5.78 -24.21
C GLY A 299 14.66 -6.24 -23.27
N LEU A 300 15.08 -7.51 -23.37
CA LEU A 300 16.23 -8.01 -22.61
C LEU A 300 17.54 -7.35 -23.08
N ILE A 301 17.73 -7.17 -24.39
CA ILE A 301 18.88 -6.46 -24.95
C ILE A 301 18.90 -5.01 -24.46
N GLU A 302 17.77 -4.30 -24.49
CA GLU A 302 17.67 -2.93 -23.99
C GLU A 302 18.03 -2.83 -22.51
N LEU A 303 17.48 -3.73 -21.68
CA LEU A 303 17.84 -3.76 -20.27
C LEU A 303 19.33 -4.03 -20.09
N GLU A 304 19.87 -5.04 -20.77
CA GLU A 304 21.28 -5.40 -20.70
C GLU A 304 22.19 -4.24 -21.09
N GLU A 305 21.92 -3.59 -22.22
CA GLU A 305 22.73 -2.46 -22.72
C GLU A 305 22.61 -1.23 -21.81
N ASN A 306 21.44 -0.97 -21.23
CA ASN A 306 21.28 0.10 -20.25
C ASN A 306 22.06 -0.20 -18.95
N LEU A 307 22.02 -1.45 -18.46
CA LEU A 307 22.77 -1.87 -17.28
C LEU A 307 24.29 -1.83 -17.53
N LYS A 308 24.78 -2.28 -18.69
CA LYS A 308 26.19 -2.19 -19.11
C LYS A 308 26.72 -0.77 -19.09
N LYS A 309 25.89 0.22 -19.44
CA LYS A 309 26.26 1.64 -19.48
C LYS A 309 26.05 2.37 -18.15
N SER A 310 25.57 1.66 -17.12
CA SER A 310 25.29 2.20 -15.80
C SER A 310 25.80 1.23 -14.73
N TRP A 311 24.91 0.52 -14.06
CA TRP A 311 25.17 -0.33 -12.91
C TRP A 311 26.27 -1.39 -13.08
N LEU A 312 26.47 -1.91 -14.29
CA LEU A 312 27.51 -2.92 -14.57
C LEU A 312 28.85 -2.32 -15.01
N ASP A 313 28.92 -1.01 -15.26
CA ASP A 313 30.19 -0.30 -15.49
C ASP A 313 30.66 0.38 -14.20
N GLU A 314 31.71 -0.17 -13.58
CA GLU A 314 32.31 0.36 -12.34
C GLU A 314 32.89 1.77 -12.47
N LYS A 315 32.96 2.34 -13.68
CA LYS A 315 33.38 3.73 -13.90
C LYS A 315 32.23 4.74 -13.78
N THR A 316 30.99 4.27 -13.76
CA THR A 316 29.81 5.11 -13.58
C THR A 316 29.48 5.33 -12.11
N SER A 317 28.67 6.34 -11.80
CA SER A 317 28.17 6.58 -10.44
C SER A 317 27.40 5.39 -9.89
N GLU A 318 26.56 4.78 -10.72
CA GLU A 318 25.72 3.63 -10.41
C GLU A 318 26.55 2.37 -10.19
N GLY A 319 27.56 2.12 -11.03
CA GLY A 319 28.48 0.99 -10.84
C GLY A 319 29.36 1.12 -9.60
N LEU A 320 29.84 2.34 -9.30
CA LEU A 320 30.53 2.63 -8.03
C LEU A 320 29.60 2.42 -6.83
N MET A 321 28.33 2.82 -6.94
CA MET A 321 27.32 2.60 -5.91
C MET A 321 27.03 1.11 -5.71
N LEU A 322 26.86 0.33 -6.79
CA LEU A 322 26.69 -1.11 -6.70
C LEU A 322 27.88 -1.77 -6.02
N LYS A 323 29.10 -1.40 -6.41
CA LYS A 323 30.33 -1.90 -5.80
C LYS A 323 30.38 -1.57 -4.31
N PHE A 324 30.06 -0.34 -3.94
CA PHE A 324 30.01 0.12 -2.56
C PHE A 324 28.96 -0.62 -1.73
N LEU A 325 27.73 -0.74 -2.23
CA LEU A 325 26.63 -1.40 -1.54
C LEU A 325 26.79 -2.93 -1.49
N SER A 326 27.65 -3.54 -2.30
CA SER A 326 27.85 -4.99 -2.29
C SER A 326 29.05 -5.46 -1.46
N THR A 327 29.79 -4.55 -0.82
CA THR A 327 30.91 -4.91 0.07
C THR A 327 30.41 -5.49 1.39
N GLU A 328 31.19 -6.38 2.01
CA GLU A 328 30.87 -6.96 3.32
C GLU A 328 31.10 -5.96 4.47
N GLU A 329 31.93 -4.94 4.25
CA GLU A 329 32.27 -3.89 5.23
C GLU A 329 31.28 -2.71 5.23
N PHE A 330 30.07 -2.90 4.71
CA PHE A 330 29.07 -1.84 4.65
C PHE A 330 28.66 -1.39 6.07
N SER A 331 28.69 -0.08 6.28
CA SER A 331 28.16 0.55 7.50
C SER A 331 27.13 1.60 7.13
N THR A 332 25.94 1.53 7.72
CA THR A 332 24.87 2.51 7.47
C THR A 332 25.25 3.95 7.84
N ASN A 333 26.33 4.16 8.60
CA ASN A 333 26.82 5.51 8.97
C ASN A 333 27.59 6.20 7.85
N THR A 334 28.00 5.47 6.81
CA THR A 334 28.85 5.99 5.74
C THR A 334 28.08 6.70 4.62
N LEU A 335 26.78 6.45 4.49
CA LEU A 335 25.94 7.13 3.51
C LEU A 335 25.00 8.10 4.21
N ARG A 336 24.90 9.33 3.68
CA ARG A 336 23.82 10.23 4.08
C ARG A 336 22.48 9.63 3.65
N PRO A 337 21.41 9.81 4.42
CA PRO A 337 20.08 9.22 4.16
C PRO A 337 19.41 9.72 2.87
N THR A 338 20.04 10.62 2.11
CA THR A 338 19.58 10.99 0.77
C THR A 338 20.08 9.96 -0.24
N CYS A 339 19.50 8.76 -0.18
CA CYS A 339 19.61 7.77 -1.23
C CYS A 339 18.83 8.29 -2.47
N PRO A 340 19.46 8.47 -3.64
CA PRO A 340 18.72 8.80 -4.86
C PRO A 340 17.57 7.81 -5.07
N SER A 341 16.39 8.31 -5.44
CA SER A 341 15.21 7.46 -5.69
C SER A 341 15.41 6.46 -6.83
N SER A 342 16.46 6.64 -7.65
CA SER A 342 16.85 5.73 -8.72
C SER A 342 17.58 4.46 -8.23
N ILE A 343 18.14 4.44 -7.01
CA ILE A 343 18.89 3.28 -6.50
C ILE A 343 17.99 2.04 -6.34
N PRO A 344 16.87 2.11 -5.59
CA PRO A 344 15.98 0.96 -5.44
C PRO A 344 15.55 0.39 -6.79
N LEU A 345 15.23 1.27 -7.73
CA LEU A 345 14.77 0.87 -9.06
C LEU A 345 15.85 0.14 -9.87
N GLY A 346 17.07 0.69 -9.90
CA GLY A 346 18.18 0.07 -10.60
C GLY A 346 18.55 -1.28 -10.01
N LEU A 347 18.49 -1.43 -8.69
CA LEU A 347 18.72 -2.70 -8.00
C LEU A 347 17.61 -3.73 -8.30
N THR A 348 16.34 -3.32 -8.36
CA THR A 348 15.25 -4.20 -8.80
C THR A 348 15.49 -4.71 -10.23
N ASN A 349 15.89 -3.81 -11.14
CA ASN A 349 16.18 -4.15 -12.53
C ASN A 349 17.37 -5.11 -12.66
N LEU A 350 18.44 -4.91 -11.89
CA LEU A 350 19.57 -5.86 -11.83
C LEU A 350 19.15 -7.23 -11.29
N ALA A 351 18.31 -7.27 -10.25
CA ALA A 351 17.85 -8.52 -9.66
C ALA A 351 16.99 -9.30 -10.66
N LEU A 352 16.06 -8.61 -11.33
CA LEU A 352 15.26 -9.17 -12.41
C LEU A 352 16.15 -9.64 -13.57
N PHE A 353 17.09 -8.83 -14.03
CA PHE A 353 18.04 -9.21 -15.08
C PHE A 353 18.81 -10.49 -14.72
N SER A 354 19.30 -10.59 -13.49
CA SER A 354 20.02 -11.76 -12.98
C SER A 354 19.13 -13.00 -12.98
N LEU A 355 17.85 -12.86 -12.61
CA LEU A 355 16.88 -13.96 -12.66
C LEU A 355 16.65 -14.43 -14.09
N LEU A 356 16.52 -13.50 -15.04
CA LEU A 356 16.20 -13.80 -16.44
C LEU A 356 17.40 -14.29 -17.26
N THR A 357 18.63 -14.03 -16.81
CA THR A 357 19.86 -14.43 -17.50
C THR A 357 20.62 -15.55 -16.80
N ASP A 358 20.12 -16.02 -15.65
CA ASP A 358 20.80 -17.01 -14.80
C ASP A 358 22.18 -16.55 -14.31
N ASN A 359 22.37 -15.24 -14.18
CA ASN A 359 23.65 -14.68 -13.76
C ASN A 359 23.75 -14.63 -12.23
N ASN A 360 24.19 -15.74 -11.64
CA ASN A 360 24.32 -15.87 -10.18
C ASN A 360 25.36 -14.91 -9.56
N GLU A 361 26.41 -14.55 -10.29
CA GLU A 361 27.42 -13.61 -9.80
C GLU A 361 26.82 -12.21 -9.61
N ILE A 362 26.12 -11.70 -10.63
CA ILE A 362 25.41 -10.42 -10.53
C ILE A 362 24.29 -10.54 -9.49
N GLY A 363 23.54 -11.65 -9.48
CA GLY A 363 22.45 -11.88 -8.52
C GLY A 363 22.90 -11.79 -7.06
N LEU A 364 24.01 -12.44 -6.70
CA LEU A 364 24.61 -12.37 -5.36
C LEU A 364 25.07 -10.94 -5.01
N LYS A 365 25.75 -10.26 -5.94
CA LYS A 365 26.20 -8.87 -5.75
C LYS A 365 25.01 -7.93 -5.54
N THR A 366 23.96 -8.10 -6.33
CA THR A 366 22.73 -7.30 -6.26
C THR A 366 21.94 -7.58 -5.00
N ALA A 367 21.81 -8.83 -4.56
CA ALA A 367 21.08 -9.16 -3.33
C ALA A 367 21.69 -8.49 -2.08
N ARG A 368 23.03 -8.50 -1.97
CA ARG A 368 23.74 -7.76 -0.92
C ARG A 368 23.49 -6.25 -1.01
N ALA A 369 23.58 -5.70 -2.22
CA ALA A 369 23.31 -4.28 -2.43
C ALA A 369 21.86 -3.88 -2.11
N VAL A 370 20.89 -4.74 -2.42
CA VAL A 370 19.48 -4.59 -2.05
C VAL A 370 19.32 -4.56 -0.53
N HIS A 371 19.91 -5.53 0.18
CA HIS A 371 19.84 -5.61 1.64
C HIS A 371 20.41 -4.35 2.29
N HIS A 372 21.61 -3.93 1.91
CA HIS A 372 22.22 -2.70 2.42
C HIS A 372 21.41 -1.44 2.07
N SER A 373 20.87 -1.37 0.84
CA SER A 373 19.97 -0.27 0.45
C SER A 373 18.71 -0.23 1.33
N ALA A 374 18.13 -1.37 1.69
CA ALA A 374 16.97 -1.42 2.56
C ALA A 374 17.29 -1.00 4.00
N LEU A 375 18.46 -1.36 4.53
CA LEU A 375 18.92 -0.88 5.84
C LEU A 375 19.13 0.64 5.88
N ILE A 376 19.56 1.26 4.77
CA ILE A 376 19.61 2.72 4.65
C ILE A 376 18.19 3.29 4.65
N SER A 377 17.29 2.72 3.84
CA SER A 377 15.89 3.14 3.80
C SER A 377 15.24 3.03 5.18
N GLU A 378 15.57 1.98 5.94
CA GLU A 378 15.07 1.77 7.29
C GLU A 378 15.37 2.93 8.23
N GLN A 379 16.57 3.51 8.20
CA GLN A 379 16.87 4.68 9.01
C GLN A 379 15.94 5.86 8.68
N SER A 380 15.61 6.04 7.40
CA SER A 380 14.65 7.05 6.97
C SER A 380 13.25 6.72 7.49
N ILE A 381 12.83 5.46 7.40
CA ILE A 381 11.55 4.96 7.91
C ILE A 381 11.42 5.18 9.42
N ASP A 382 12.47 4.86 10.19
CA ASP A 382 12.50 5.03 11.64
C ASP A 382 12.51 6.52 12.04
N SER A 383 13.10 7.38 11.20
CA SER A 383 13.12 8.82 11.45
C SER A 383 11.79 9.53 11.16
N LEU A 384 10.94 8.97 10.30
CA LEU A 384 9.70 9.63 9.88
C LEU A 384 8.73 9.88 11.06
N PRO A 385 8.42 8.89 11.92
CA PRO A 385 7.63 9.13 13.12
C PRO A 385 8.23 10.19 14.05
N LEU A 386 9.57 10.34 14.07
CA LEU A 386 10.24 11.32 14.92
C LEU A 386 10.14 12.75 14.39
N ARG A 387 9.95 12.91 13.07
CA ARG A 387 9.84 14.21 12.38
C ARG A 387 8.41 14.73 12.28
N SER A 388 7.42 13.87 12.50
CA SER A 388 6.01 14.24 12.54
C SER A 388 5.70 14.83 13.91
N ASP A 389 5.48 16.15 13.97
CA ASP A 389 5.14 16.89 15.19
C ASP A 389 3.68 16.62 15.67
N SER A 390 2.89 15.94 14.84
CA SER A 390 1.57 15.35 15.10
C SER A 390 1.15 14.55 13.86
N GLU A 391 0.11 13.71 13.96
CA GLU A 391 -0.51 13.05 12.80
C GLU A 391 -0.98 14.03 11.70
N TYR A 392 -1.08 15.32 12.01
CA TYR A 392 -1.56 16.36 11.10
C TYR A 392 -0.50 17.40 10.72
N GLY A 393 0.70 17.32 11.30
CA GLY A 393 1.78 18.28 11.08
C GLY A 393 1.42 19.74 11.39
N THR A 394 2.31 20.66 11.02
CA THR A 394 2.08 22.11 11.04
C THR A 394 1.70 22.68 9.67
N SER A 395 1.77 21.85 8.62
CA SER A 395 1.38 22.17 7.25
C SER A 395 0.98 20.89 6.52
N PHE A 396 0.23 21.02 5.41
CA PHE A 396 -0.17 19.89 4.56
C PHE A 396 1.03 19.02 4.15
N THR A 397 2.14 19.63 3.73
CA THR A 397 3.37 18.90 3.34
C THR A 397 3.99 18.11 4.49
N VAL A 398 3.84 18.58 5.73
CA VAL A 398 4.31 17.88 6.94
C VAL A 398 3.30 16.80 7.36
N ALA A 399 1.99 17.04 7.17
CA ALA A 399 0.93 16.04 7.39
C ALA A 399 1.09 14.81 6.48
N LEU A 400 1.47 15.03 5.22
CA LEU A 400 1.83 13.95 4.29
C LEU A 400 3.02 13.11 4.75
N ARG A 401 3.75 13.55 5.78
CA ARG A 401 4.89 12.87 6.43
C ARG A 401 4.58 12.33 7.82
N ALA A 402 3.30 12.25 8.19
CA ALA A 402 2.87 11.67 9.46
C ALA A 402 3.27 10.19 9.60
N GLU A 403 3.37 9.69 10.83
CA GLU A 403 3.65 8.27 11.12
C GLU A 403 2.65 7.32 10.43
N THR A 404 1.42 7.78 10.20
CA THR A 404 0.33 7.01 9.56
C THR A 404 0.24 7.26 8.05
N ALA A 405 0.90 8.29 7.52
CA ALA A 405 0.77 8.72 6.13
C ALA A 405 1.68 7.91 5.19
N TRP A 406 1.08 7.33 4.15
CA TRP A 406 1.80 6.59 3.12
C TRP A 406 2.61 7.47 2.16
N THR A 407 2.14 8.67 1.84
CA THR A 407 2.73 9.48 0.75
C THR A 407 4.20 9.81 0.98
N ALA A 408 4.63 10.00 2.23
CA ALA A 408 6.04 10.16 2.56
C ALA A 408 6.87 8.87 2.52
N MET A 409 6.22 7.71 2.62
CA MET A 409 6.85 6.40 2.48
C MET A 409 6.98 6.02 1.01
N ALA A 410 6.06 6.45 0.15
CA ALA A 410 5.94 5.97 -1.23
C ALA A 410 7.26 6.06 -2.02
N SER A 411 8.06 7.12 -1.85
CA SER A 411 9.37 7.24 -2.52
C SER A 411 10.45 6.31 -1.95
N LEU A 412 10.34 5.90 -0.69
CA LEU A 412 11.28 5.00 -0.02
C LEU A 412 10.92 3.52 -0.21
N THR A 413 9.65 3.22 -0.45
CA THR A 413 9.13 1.86 -0.28
C THR A 413 8.52 1.26 -1.53
N ARG A 414 8.31 2.04 -2.60
CA ARG A 414 7.69 1.55 -3.84
C ARG A 414 8.37 0.32 -4.42
N GLU A 415 9.71 0.31 -4.43
CA GLU A 415 10.50 -0.76 -5.05
C GLU A 415 10.87 -1.90 -4.09
N LEU A 416 10.76 -1.69 -2.77
CA LEU A 416 11.06 -2.72 -1.77
C LEU A 416 10.35 -4.07 -1.99
N PRO A 417 9.07 -4.17 -2.41
CA PRO A 417 8.47 -5.48 -2.63
C PRO A 417 9.19 -6.23 -3.74
N PHE A 418 9.55 -5.58 -4.85
CA PHE A 418 10.25 -6.20 -5.97
C PHE A 418 11.73 -6.42 -5.70
N MET A 419 12.37 -5.53 -4.94
CA MET A 419 13.73 -5.73 -4.46
C MET A 419 13.83 -7.06 -3.69
N LEU A 420 12.95 -7.29 -2.71
CA LEU A 420 12.90 -8.57 -1.99
C LEU A 420 12.47 -9.73 -2.90
N ASP A 421 11.42 -9.54 -3.70
CA ASP A 421 10.86 -10.61 -4.54
C ASP A 421 11.86 -11.14 -5.57
N PHE A 422 12.60 -10.27 -6.24
CA PHE A 422 13.52 -10.68 -7.30
C PHE A 422 14.90 -11.05 -6.78
N SER A 423 15.37 -10.44 -5.70
CA SER A 423 16.71 -10.76 -5.16
C SER A 423 16.71 -11.81 -4.03
N GLY A 424 15.53 -12.13 -3.47
CA GLY A 424 15.40 -13.00 -2.30
C GLY A 424 15.93 -14.42 -2.48
N THR A 425 16.09 -14.89 -3.72
CA THR A 425 16.70 -16.19 -4.06
C THR A 425 18.19 -16.24 -3.71
N TRP A 426 18.91 -15.12 -3.79
CA TRP A 426 20.35 -15.05 -3.48
C TRP A 426 20.65 -14.54 -2.07
N MET A 427 19.63 -14.06 -1.36
CA MET A 427 19.78 -13.62 0.03
C MET A 427 19.98 -14.81 0.98
N THR A 428 20.71 -14.58 2.06
CA THR A 428 20.71 -15.44 3.23
C THR A 428 19.37 -15.33 3.99
N PRO A 429 19.04 -16.28 4.88
CA PRO A 429 17.87 -16.14 5.74
C PRO A 429 17.86 -14.84 6.56
N SER A 430 19.01 -14.44 7.10
CA SER A 430 19.14 -13.20 7.89
C SER A 430 18.87 -11.95 7.05
N GLU A 431 19.40 -11.88 5.82
CA GLU A 431 19.15 -10.75 4.92
C GLU A 431 17.66 -10.66 4.53
N ARG A 432 17.00 -11.81 4.31
CA ARG A 432 15.54 -11.85 4.07
C ARG A 432 14.74 -11.38 5.29
N ASP A 433 15.15 -11.76 6.49
CA ASP A 433 14.51 -11.33 7.73
C ASP A 433 14.65 -9.83 7.96
N ASP A 434 15.81 -9.25 7.63
CA ASP A 434 16.00 -7.81 7.63
C ASP A 434 15.10 -7.12 6.61
N MET A 435 15.09 -7.57 5.35
CA MET A 435 14.19 -7.02 4.32
C MET A 435 12.73 -7.08 4.75
N ARG A 436 12.29 -8.22 5.30
CA ARG A 436 10.94 -8.41 5.85
C ARG A 436 10.64 -7.40 6.95
N ARG A 437 11.56 -7.20 7.91
CA ARG A 437 11.44 -6.24 9.00
C ARG A 437 11.33 -4.80 8.48
N VAL A 438 12.13 -4.41 7.50
CA VAL A 438 12.05 -3.09 6.85
C VAL A 438 10.69 -2.88 6.19
N ILE A 439 10.20 -3.88 5.42
CA ILE A 439 8.87 -3.84 4.81
C ILE A 439 7.77 -3.77 5.86
N ALA A 440 7.86 -4.55 6.94
CA ALA A 440 6.88 -4.53 8.02
C ALA A 440 6.82 -3.15 8.69
N LYS A 441 7.96 -2.54 9.02
CA LYS A 441 8.01 -1.16 9.51
C LYS A 441 7.41 -0.16 8.53
N ALA A 442 7.57 -0.40 7.22
CA ALA A 442 7.08 0.45 6.16
C ALA A 442 5.54 0.47 6.05
N ILE A 443 4.88 -0.66 6.29
CA ILE A 443 3.43 -0.80 6.05
C ILE A 443 2.57 -0.88 7.30
N TYR A 444 3.09 -1.35 8.43
CA TYR A 444 2.23 -1.73 9.55
C TYR A 444 1.50 -0.53 10.15
N GLY A 445 0.17 -0.61 10.19
CA GLY A 445 -0.70 0.45 10.68
C GLY A 445 -0.74 1.69 9.79
N ARG A 446 -0.24 1.61 8.55
CA ARG A 446 -0.33 2.68 7.55
C ARG A 446 -1.27 2.28 6.43
N ARG A 447 -1.97 3.28 5.86
CA ARG A 447 -2.83 3.10 4.69
C ARG A 447 -2.37 4.05 3.59
N ALA A 448 -2.47 3.60 2.35
CA ALA A 448 -2.24 4.44 1.19
C ALA A 448 -3.27 5.57 1.13
N MET A 449 -3.02 6.58 0.29
CA MET A 449 -4.06 7.58 0.02
C MET A 449 -5.28 6.83 -0.55
N GLU A 450 -6.49 7.22 -0.15
CA GLU A 450 -7.78 6.62 -0.59
C GLU A 450 -8.06 5.21 -0.08
N GLN A 451 -7.05 4.44 0.30
CA GLN A 451 -7.28 3.25 1.12
C GLN A 451 -8.01 3.69 2.38
N SER A 452 -9.10 2.99 2.70
CA SER A 452 -9.95 3.33 3.83
C SER A 452 -10.77 4.64 3.68
N GLY A 453 -10.74 5.29 2.52
CA GLY A 453 -11.67 6.38 2.20
C GLY A 453 -13.06 5.86 1.79
N PRO A 454 -14.02 6.74 1.49
CA PRO A 454 -15.19 6.40 0.69
C PRO A 454 -14.77 5.75 -0.64
N ASP A 455 -15.50 4.74 -1.10
CA ASP A 455 -15.15 3.99 -2.32
C ASP A 455 -14.94 4.90 -3.54
N GLY A 456 -15.80 5.91 -3.71
CA GLY A 456 -15.69 6.91 -4.79
C GLY A 456 -14.41 7.76 -4.75
N TRP A 457 -13.63 7.74 -3.66
CA TRP A 457 -12.32 8.41 -3.61
C TRP A 457 -11.21 7.56 -4.20
N CYS A 458 -11.39 6.25 -4.37
CA CYS A 458 -10.40 5.36 -4.98
C CYS A 458 -10.33 5.54 -6.50
N GLU A 459 -10.43 6.77 -7.00
CA GLU A 459 -10.39 7.08 -8.43
C GLU A 459 -8.97 7.31 -8.95
N THR A 460 -7.97 7.41 -8.05
CA THR A 460 -6.59 7.70 -8.43
C THR A 460 -5.64 6.53 -8.22
N ASN A 461 -4.39 6.77 -8.59
CA ASN A 461 -3.28 5.84 -8.56
C ASN A 461 -2.66 5.59 -7.18
N TYR A 462 -3.00 6.41 -6.19
CA TYR A 462 -2.36 6.32 -4.88
C TYR A 462 -2.99 5.24 -3.98
N ALA A 463 -4.09 4.63 -4.43
CA ALA A 463 -4.85 3.60 -3.71
C ALA A 463 -4.15 2.22 -3.62
N THR A 464 -3.04 1.99 -4.32
CA THR A 464 -2.40 0.67 -4.42
C THR A 464 -1.01 0.62 -3.76
N ASN A 465 -0.98 0.04 -2.56
CA ASN A 465 0.25 -0.32 -1.86
C ASN A 465 0.22 -1.75 -1.27
N GLY A 466 -0.49 -2.66 -1.94
CA GLY A 466 -0.61 -4.03 -1.41
C GLY A 466 0.58 -4.91 -1.66
N LEU A 467 1.40 -4.58 -2.65
CA LEU A 467 2.53 -5.41 -3.06
C LEU A 467 3.56 -5.59 -1.93
N LEU A 468 3.77 -4.57 -1.09
CA LEU A 468 4.58 -4.69 0.12
C LEU A 468 4.04 -5.73 1.10
N ALA A 469 2.75 -5.63 1.45
CA ALA A 469 2.11 -6.57 2.37
C ALA A 469 2.12 -7.99 1.80
N MET A 470 1.84 -8.13 0.50
CA MET A 470 1.84 -9.39 -0.22
C MET A 470 3.24 -10.02 -0.36
N ALA A 471 4.32 -9.23 -0.38
CA ALA A 471 5.69 -9.74 -0.43
C ALA A 471 6.09 -10.46 0.86
N ILE A 472 5.54 -10.04 2.00
CA ILE A 472 5.80 -10.64 3.32
C ILE A 472 4.58 -11.38 3.90
N GLU A 473 3.56 -11.66 3.09
CA GLU A 473 2.35 -12.34 3.52
C GLU A 473 2.65 -13.70 4.15
N GLY A 474 2.07 -13.94 5.32
CA GLY A 474 2.29 -15.13 6.15
C GLY A 474 3.56 -15.09 6.99
N LEU A 475 4.32 -13.99 6.98
CA LEU A 475 5.49 -13.78 7.84
C LEU A 475 5.19 -12.79 8.97
N GLU A 476 6.03 -12.80 10.02
CA GLU A 476 5.97 -11.83 11.11
C GLU A 476 5.95 -10.40 10.55
N GLY A 477 5.14 -9.52 11.14
CA GLY A 477 5.07 -8.12 10.74
C GLY A 477 4.18 -7.83 9.53
N CYS A 478 3.64 -8.84 8.85
CA CYS A 478 2.60 -8.62 7.83
C CYS A 478 1.33 -8.06 8.49
N ASP A 479 0.77 -7.00 7.91
CA ASP A 479 -0.52 -6.43 8.32
C ASP A 479 -1.65 -7.01 7.43
N PRO A 480 -2.45 -7.97 7.91
CA PRO A 480 -3.50 -8.59 7.09
C PRO A 480 -4.61 -7.60 6.71
N GLU A 481 -4.82 -6.54 7.49
CA GLU A 481 -5.77 -5.48 7.12
C GLU A 481 -5.30 -4.73 5.88
N GLN A 482 -3.98 -4.56 5.69
CA GLN A 482 -3.45 -3.90 4.50
C GLN A 482 -3.77 -4.69 3.24
N ILE A 483 -3.69 -6.03 3.30
CA ILE A 483 -4.05 -6.90 2.17
C ILE A 483 -5.55 -6.78 1.88
N GLN A 484 -6.39 -6.83 2.92
CA GLN A 484 -7.84 -6.68 2.75
C GLN A 484 -8.20 -5.30 2.16
N SER A 485 -7.56 -4.24 2.66
CA SER A 485 -7.78 -2.87 2.19
C SER A 485 -7.41 -2.71 0.72
N VAL A 486 -6.37 -3.41 0.26
CA VAL A 486 -5.96 -3.40 -1.14
C VAL A 486 -6.97 -4.11 -2.04
N LYS A 487 -7.60 -5.19 -1.57
CA LYS A 487 -8.68 -5.85 -2.33
C LYS A 487 -9.84 -4.89 -2.54
N GLU A 488 -10.26 -4.21 -1.48
CA GLU A 488 -11.35 -3.23 -1.51
C GLU A 488 -10.99 -2.02 -2.38
N SER A 489 -9.79 -1.44 -2.22
CA SER A 489 -9.37 -0.28 -3.00
C SER A 489 -9.14 -0.62 -4.49
N THR A 490 -8.68 -1.84 -4.79
CA THR A 490 -8.56 -2.31 -6.18
C THR A 490 -9.94 -2.45 -6.82
N ARG A 491 -10.92 -3.04 -6.11
CA ARG A 491 -12.31 -3.10 -6.60
C ARG A 491 -12.90 -1.70 -6.80
N ALA A 492 -12.78 -0.84 -5.79
CA ALA A 492 -13.29 0.52 -5.84
C ALA A 492 -12.67 1.34 -6.98
N PHE A 493 -11.37 1.16 -7.27
CA PHE A 493 -10.74 1.75 -8.46
C PHE A 493 -11.35 1.25 -9.77
N LEU A 494 -11.71 -0.03 -9.86
CA LEU A 494 -12.36 -0.54 -11.05
C LEU A 494 -13.81 -0.07 -11.19
N ASP A 495 -14.50 0.19 -10.07
CA ASP A 495 -15.86 0.74 -10.04
C ASP A 495 -15.88 2.25 -10.35
N HIS A 496 -14.88 3.00 -9.88
CA HIS A 496 -14.92 4.47 -9.82
C HIS A 496 -13.77 5.18 -10.53
N GLY A 497 -12.58 4.57 -10.61
CA GLY A 497 -11.46 5.09 -11.40
C GLY A 497 -11.59 4.78 -12.89
N ILE A 498 -12.39 3.76 -13.24
CA ILE A 498 -12.78 3.41 -14.61
C ILE A 498 -14.30 3.49 -14.70
N ASP A 499 -14.81 4.34 -15.58
CA ASP A 499 -16.26 4.45 -15.78
C ASP A 499 -16.85 3.22 -16.49
N ALA A 500 -18.17 3.16 -16.56
CA ALA A 500 -18.88 2.04 -17.20
C ALA A 500 -18.55 1.87 -18.70
N SER A 501 -18.09 2.92 -19.37
CA SER A 501 -17.66 2.89 -20.78
C SER A 501 -16.21 2.44 -20.96
N GLY A 502 -15.46 2.30 -19.87
CA GLY A 502 -14.03 1.97 -19.87
C GLY A 502 -13.11 3.19 -19.84
N TYR A 503 -13.64 4.40 -19.70
CA TYR A 503 -12.86 5.62 -19.65
C TYR A 503 -12.22 5.79 -18.27
N LEU A 504 -10.95 6.16 -18.22
CA LEU A 504 -10.24 6.44 -16.97
C LEU A 504 -10.62 7.86 -16.50
N ASN A 505 -10.86 8.08 -15.22
CA ASN A 505 -11.24 9.41 -14.72
C ASN A 505 -10.03 10.34 -14.53
N ASP A 506 -8.88 9.83 -14.07
CA ASP A 506 -7.61 10.58 -14.00
C ASP A 506 -6.82 10.46 -15.33
N LEU A 507 -7.25 11.19 -16.35
CA LEU A 507 -6.60 11.15 -17.68
C LEU A 507 -5.51 12.20 -17.88
N THR A 508 -5.40 13.24 -17.06
CA THR A 508 -4.77 14.46 -17.60
C THR A 508 -3.25 14.44 -17.70
N ASP A 509 -2.50 13.58 -17.00
CA ASP A 509 -1.02 13.46 -17.21
C ASP A 509 -0.39 12.08 -16.85
N SER A 510 -1.15 11.13 -16.31
CA SER A 510 -0.61 10.02 -15.49
C SER A 510 -0.95 8.58 -15.98
N THR A 511 -1.71 8.47 -17.08
CA THR A 511 -2.36 7.25 -17.60
C THR A 511 -1.43 6.08 -17.94
N GLY A 512 -0.15 6.36 -18.19
CA GLY A 512 0.86 5.33 -18.46
C GLY A 512 1.45 4.69 -17.19
N GLY A 513 1.79 5.48 -16.18
CA GLY A 513 2.58 4.98 -15.04
C GLY A 513 1.74 4.25 -13.99
N ASN A 514 0.48 4.66 -13.84
CA ASN A 514 -0.28 4.35 -12.64
C ASN A 514 -1.17 3.12 -12.75
N ILE A 515 -1.74 2.92 -13.94
CA ILE A 515 -2.47 1.68 -14.28
C ILE A 515 -1.58 0.45 -14.10
N GLN A 516 -0.26 0.63 -14.21
CA GLN A 516 0.73 -0.44 -14.04
C GLN A 516 0.75 -0.95 -12.60
N THR A 517 0.69 -0.06 -11.58
CA THR A 517 0.64 -0.49 -10.17
C THR A 517 -0.63 -1.27 -9.86
N HIS A 518 -1.78 -0.83 -10.39
CA HIS A 518 -3.04 -1.56 -10.28
C HIS A 518 -2.96 -2.91 -10.99
N LEU A 519 -2.39 -2.96 -12.19
CA LEU A 519 -2.23 -4.19 -12.96
C LEU A 519 -1.31 -5.20 -12.25
N LEU A 520 -0.17 -4.77 -11.72
CA LEU A 520 0.71 -5.62 -10.91
C LEU A 520 0.00 -6.12 -9.63
N THR A 521 -0.79 -5.26 -9.00
CA THR A 521 -1.62 -5.61 -7.84
C THR A 521 -2.69 -6.64 -8.23
N MET A 522 -3.39 -6.47 -9.36
CA MET A 522 -4.38 -7.42 -9.87
C MET A 522 -3.76 -8.77 -10.22
N ILE A 523 -2.53 -8.83 -10.75
CA ILE A 523 -1.79 -10.08 -10.95
C ILE A 523 -1.54 -10.77 -9.61
N ALA A 524 -0.99 -10.03 -8.65
CA ALA A 524 -0.66 -10.56 -7.33
C ALA A 524 -1.91 -11.06 -6.57
N LEU A 525 -3.05 -10.36 -6.71
CA LEU A 525 -4.34 -10.74 -6.14
C LEU A 525 -4.95 -11.95 -6.86
N ALA A 526 -4.91 -11.99 -8.19
CA ALA A 526 -5.44 -13.13 -8.96
C ALA A 526 -4.67 -14.42 -8.68
N ARG A 527 -3.35 -14.34 -8.46
CA ARG A 527 -2.52 -15.46 -7.97
C ARG A 527 -2.96 -15.99 -6.59
N ARG A 528 -3.67 -15.18 -5.81
CA ARG A 528 -4.24 -15.51 -4.48
C ARG A 528 -5.73 -15.83 -4.52
N GLY A 529 -6.32 -15.97 -5.72
CA GLY A 529 -7.73 -16.29 -5.91
C GLY A 529 -8.66 -15.09 -6.07
N GLU A 530 -8.16 -13.85 -5.96
CA GLU A 530 -8.96 -12.63 -6.12
C GLU A 530 -8.83 -12.09 -7.55
N ASN A 531 -9.69 -12.57 -8.45
CA ASN A 531 -9.57 -12.26 -9.88
C ASN A 531 -10.46 -11.08 -10.31
N PHE A 532 -9.86 -9.92 -10.45
CA PHE A 532 -10.52 -8.69 -10.91
C PHE A 532 -10.49 -8.48 -12.43
N TRP A 533 -9.85 -9.36 -13.21
CA TRP A 533 -9.68 -9.18 -14.66
C TRP A 533 -11.00 -9.26 -15.43
N GLY A 534 -12.03 -9.87 -14.85
CA GLY A 534 -13.37 -9.96 -15.43
C GLY A 534 -14.23 -8.72 -15.20
N HIS A 535 -13.77 -7.74 -14.42
CA HIS A 535 -14.56 -6.55 -14.11
C HIS A 535 -15.05 -5.84 -15.37
N PRO A 536 -16.36 -5.58 -15.56
CA PRO A 536 -16.89 -5.05 -16.82
C PRO A 536 -16.27 -3.71 -17.23
N HIS A 537 -15.97 -2.82 -16.29
CA HIS A 537 -15.30 -1.55 -16.62
C HIS A 537 -13.87 -1.80 -17.11
N TRP A 538 -13.15 -2.76 -16.51
CA TRP A 538 -11.84 -3.20 -17.00
C TRP A 538 -11.92 -3.85 -18.39
N ARG A 539 -12.95 -4.66 -18.65
CA ARG A 539 -13.18 -5.27 -19.98
C ARG A 539 -13.49 -4.22 -21.05
N ASN A 540 -14.12 -3.11 -20.66
CA ASN A 540 -14.42 -1.98 -21.52
C ASN A 540 -13.23 -1.02 -21.72
N LEU A 541 -12.23 -1.03 -20.82
CA LEU A 541 -11.03 -0.18 -20.91
C LEU A 541 -10.37 -0.24 -22.29
N LEU A 542 -10.15 -1.45 -22.83
CA LEU A 542 -9.55 -1.61 -24.15
C LEU A 542 -10.40 -1.02 -25.27
N GLN A 543 -11.73 -1.14 -25.18
CA GLN A 543 -12.64 -0.54 -26.16
C GLN A 543 -12.60 0.99 -26.08
N ALA A 544 -12.65 1.56 -24.87
CA ALA A 544 -12.51 3.00 -24.68
C ALA A 544 -11.18 3.50 -25.26
N GLN A 545 -10.07 2.81 -25.00
CA GLN A 545 -8.76 3.15 -25.54
C GLN A 545 -8.73 3.13 -27.07
N VAL A 546 -9.40 2.18 -27.73
CA VAL A 546 -9.55 2.19 -29.19
C VAL A 546 -10.35 3.40 -29.66
N LEU A 547 -11.46 3.73 -28.99
CA LEU A 547 -12.36 4.82 -29.35
C LEU A 547 -11.79 6.23 -29.07
N CYS A 548 -10.88 6.34 -28.09
CA CYS A 548 -10.18 7.59 -27.75
C CYS A 548 -9.03 7.95 -28.70
N ASN A 549 -8.71 7.08 -29.68
CA ASN A 549 -7.71 7.40 -30.69
C ASN A 549 -8.29 8.30 -31.78
N ALA A 550 -7.52 9.29 -32.22
CA ALA A 550 -7.94 10.15 -33.30
C ALA A 550 -8.11 9.33 -34.61
N PRO A 551 -9.04 9.72 -35.52
CA PRO A 551 -9.28 9.00 -36.78
C PRO A 551 -8.05 8.82 -37.68
N ASN A 552 -6.99 9.61 -37.46
CA ASN A 552 -5.71 9.51 -38.17
C ASN A 552 -4.74 8.49 -37.53
N GLY A 553 -5.20 7.69 -36.56
CA GLY A 553 -4.38 6.72 -35.82
C GLY A 553 -3.44 7.33 -34.79
N ARG A 554 -3.47 8.66 -34.57
CA ARG A 554 -2.72 9.28 -33.47
C ARG A 554 -3.47 9.05 -32.16
N MET A 555 -2.79 8.39 -31.24
CA MET A 555 -3.33 8.15 -29.91
C MET A 555 -3.28 9.47 -29.13
N VAL A 556 -4.44 9.92 -28.61
CA VAL A 556 -4.49 11.15 -27.82
C VAL A 556 -3.79 10.92 -26.48
N GLN A 557 -3.95 9.72 -25.89
CA GLN A 557 -3.24 9.26 -24.70
C GLN A 557 -3.27 7.73 -24.60
N PRO A 558 -2.27 7.00 -25.12
CA PRO A 558 -2.30 5.54 -25.09
C PRO A 558 -1.96 4.97 -23.73
N LEU A 559 -2.56 3.81 -23.41
CA LEU A 559 -1.96 2.90 -22.44
C LEU A 559 -0.48 2.67 -22.80
N GLY A 560 0.38 2.65 -21.79
CA GLY A 560 1.78 2.28 -21.97
C GLY A 560 1.88 0.93 -22.67
N VAL A 561 2.87 0.79 -23.56
CA VAL A 561 3.08 -0.44 -24.34
C VAL A 561 3.22 -1.68 -23.43
N GLN A 562 3.76 -1.49 -22.22
CA GLN A 562 3.89 -2.52 -21.19
C GLN A 562 2.52 -3.04 -20.72
N THR A 563 1.60 -2.12 -20.49
CA THR A 563 0.22 -2.43 -20.12
C THR A 563 -0.46 -3.22 -21.22
N LEU A 564 -0.26 -2.83 -22.49
CA LEU A 564 -0.82 -3.54 -23.64
C LEU A 564 -0.24 -4.95 -23.78
N TYR A 565 1.07 -5.14 -23.63
CA TYR A 565 1.66 -6.48 -23.63
C TYR A 565 1.16 -7.33 -22.45
N THR A 566 0.98 -6.73 -21.27
CA THR A 566 0.42 -7.47 -20.14
C THR A 566 -1.01 -7.92 -20.45
N LEU A 567 -1.83 -7.01 -20.97
CA LEU A 567 -3.20 -7.32 -21.40
C LEU A 567 -3.19 -8.39 -22.49
N LYS A 568 -2.23 -8.37 -23.43
CA LYS A 568 -2.09 -9.41 -24.45
C LYS A 568 -1.78 -10.78 -23.85
N ASN A 569 -1.01 -10.84 -22.78
CA ASN A 569 -0.73 -12.09 -22.06
C ASN A 569 -2.01 -12.70 -21.49
N PHE A 570 -2.81 -11.85 -20.83
CA PHE A 570 -4.04 -12.27 -20.17
C PHE A 570 -5.22 -12.44 -21.12
N PHE A 571 -5.24 -11.75 -22.26
CA PHE A 571 -6.29 -11.84 -23.28
C PHE A 571 -5.67 -12.01 -24.68
N PRO A 572 -5.06 -13.18 -24.97
CA PRO A 572 -4.25 -13.40 -26.18
C PRO A 572 -5.04 -13.29 -27.49
N ASN A 573 -6.37 -13.38 -27.44
CA ASN A 573 -7.24 -13.34 -28.62
C ASN A 573 -7.99 -12.00 -28.77
N ASP A 574 -7.71 -11.01 -27.92
CA ASP A 574 -8.39 -9.71 -27.99
C ASP A 574 -7.76 -8.82 -29.08
N LEU A 575 -8.47 -8.72 -30.21
CA LEU A 575 -8.03 -7.98 -31.39
C LEU A 575 -7.87 -6.46 -31.13
N ARG A 576 -8.52 -5.92 -30.10
CA ARG A 576 -8.35 -4.51 -29.71
C ARG A 576 -6.93 -4.24 -29.23
N ILE A 577 -6.33 -5.20 -28.53
CA ILE A 577 -4.95 -5.11 -28.06
C ILE A 577 -3.99 -5.15 -29.24
N ASP A 578 -4.23 -6.02 -30.21
CA ASP A 578 -3.42 -6.09 -31.43
C ASP A 578 -3.45 -4.76 -32.18
N TYR A 579 -4.64 -4.18 -32.35
CA TYR A 579 -4.79 -2.85 -32.94
C TYR A 579 -4.00 -1.79 -32.18
N LEU A 580 -4.15 -1.68 -30.86
CA LEU A 580 -3.42 -0.70 -30.04
C LEU A 580 -1.89 -0.90 -30.11
N LEU A 581 -1.42 -2.14 -30.11
CA LEU A 581 -0.01 -2.46 -30.28
C LEU A 581 0.52 -1.98 -31.65
N THR A 582 -0.27 -2.12 -32.74
CA THR A 582 0.14 -1.61 -34.06
C THR A 582 0.33 -0.09 -34.09
N LEU A 583 -0.39 0.65 -33.24
CA LEU A 583 -0.24 2.11 -33.10
C LEU A 583 1.00 2.49 -32.29
N THR A 584 1.43 1.67 -31.33
CA THR A 584 2.64 1.93 -30.51
C THR A 584 3.95 1.70 -31.26
N HIS A 585 3.96 0.80 -32.26
CA HIS A 585 5.14 0.46 -33.04
C HIS A 585 4.86 0.54 -34.56
N PRO A 586 4.52 1.73 -35.10
CA PRO A 586 4.17 1.85 -36.51
C PRO A 586 5.36 1.46 -37.39
N GLY A 587 5.17 0.45 -38.25
CA GLY A 587 6.16 0.02 -39.23
C GLY A 587 7.25 -0.94 -38.73
N VAL A 588 7.21 -1.38 -37.46
CA VAL A 588 8.12 -2.43 -36.97
C VAL A 588 7.50 -3.80 -37.22
N ALA A 589 7.95 -4.46 -38.29
CA ALA A 589 7.71 -5.88 -38.50
C ALA A 589 8.59 -6.67 -37.54
N LEU A 590 8.06 -7.02 -36.35
CA LEU A 590 8.80 -7.74 -35.30
C LEU A 590 9.47 -9.01 -35.84
N GLU A 591 8.79 -9.74 -36.72
CA GLU A 591 9.31 -10.94 -37.37
C GLU A 591 10.52 -10.71 -38.30
N LYS A 592 10.80 -9.45 -38.65
CA LYS A 592 11.93 -9.04 -39.50
C LYS A 592 13.04 -8.32 -38.74
N VAL A 593 12.90 -8.16 -37.42
CA VAL A 593 13.93 -7.49 -36.62
C VAL A 593 15.19 -8.35 -36.55
N ASN A 594 16.30 -7.83 -37.06
CA ASN A 594 17.62 -8.42 -36.86
C ASN A 594 18.14 -8.02 -35.48
N LEU A 595 18.10 -8.95 -34.53
CA LEU A 595 18.48 -8.71 -33.14
C LEU A 595 19.97 -8.33 -32.96
N THR A 596 20.85 -8.84 -33.81
CA THR A 596 22.27 -8.45 -33.80
C THR A 596 22.43 -7.00 -34.20
N ALA A 597 21.82 -6.59 -35.31
CA ALA A 597 21.84 -5.19 -35.75
C ALA A 597 21.14 -4.27 -34.74
N TYR A 598 20.10 -4.76 -34.07
CA TYR A 598 19.42 -4.04 -33.00
C TYR A 598 20.33 -3.78 -31.81
N ARG A 599 21.04 -4.81 -31.34
CA ARG A 599 22.03 -4.69 -30.26
C ARG A 599 23.16 -3.74 -30.64
N GLU A 600 23.77 -3.90 -31.81
CA GLU A 600 24.83 -3.00 -32.29
C GLU A 600 24.37 -1.55 -32.40
N LYS A 601 23.11 -1.32 -32.77
CA LYS A 601 22.51 0.02 -32.76
C LYS A 601 22.46 0.57 -31.35
N LEU A 602 21.91 -0.19 -30.40
CA LEU A 602 21.83 0.23 -28.99
C LEU A 602 23.21 0.45 -28.38
N GLU A 603 24.20 -0.39 -28.65
CA GLU A 603 25.60 -0.21 -28.20
C GLU A 603 26.19 1.15 -28.62
N LYS A 604 25.91 1.58 -29.86
CA LYS A 604 26.37 2.86 -30.42
C LYS A 604 25.58 4.07 -29.92
N GLU A 605 24.32 3.86 -29.52
CA GLU A 605 23.51 4.93 -28.94
C GLU A 605 24.12 5.37 -27.61
N LYS A 606 24.09 6.68 -27.35
CA LYS A 606 24.40 7.18 -26.00
C LYS A 606 23.45 6.50 -25.01
N PRO A 607 23.88 6.29 -23.76
CA PRO A 607 22.95 5.83 -22.73
C PRO A 607 21.71 6.71 -22.82
N GLN A 608 20.54 6.10 -23.05
CA GLN A 608 19.31 6.82 -22.79
C GLN A 608 19.39 7.14 -21.30
N GLN A 609 19.62 8.41 -20.97
CA GLN A 609 19.60 8.81 -19.57
C GLN A 609 18.27 8.31 -19.03
N PRO A 610 18.24 7.54 -17.93
CA PRO A 610 17.00 7.33 -17.23
C PRO A 610 16.52 8.73 -16.79
N THR A 611 15.67 9.37 -17.59
CA THR A 611 15.07 10.66 -17.25
C THR A 611 14.29 10.48 -15.94
N PRO A 612 14.36 11.42 -14.97
CA PRO A 612 14.80 12.80 -15.11
C PRO A 612 16.19 13.11 -14.54
N GLN A 613 16.86 14.03 -15.23
CA GLN A 613 18.06 14.72 -14.78
C GLN A 613 17.89 15.34 -13.39
N HIS A 614 18.74 14.93 -12.45
CA HIS A 614 19.14 15.83 -11.37
C HIS A 614 20.10 16.89 -11.93
N PRO A 615 19.87 18.20 -11.70
CA PRO A 615 20.85 19.21 -12.01
C PRO A 615 21.92 19.20 -10.92
N GLY A 616 23.01 18.47 -11.14
CA GLY A 616 24.27 18.64 -10.42
C GLY A 616 24.97 17.34 -10.00
N PRO A 617 26.32 17.34 -9.92
CA PRO A 617 27.04 16.26 -9.28
C PRO A 617 26.59 16.18 -7.82
N CYS A 618 25.98 15.07 -7.43
CA CYS A 618 25.79 14.76 -6.01
C CYS A 618 27.19 14.70 -5.38
N PRO A 619 27.54 15.57 -4.40
CA PRO A 619 28.82 15.47 -3.73
C PRO A 619 28.73 14.28 -2.77
N ILE A 620 28.87 13.07 -3.30
CA ILE A 620 29.17 11.89 -2.50
C ILE A 620 30.63 12.07 -2.06
N ASN A 621 30.81 12.75 -0.94
CA ASN A 621 32.10 12.88 -0.30
C ASN A 621 32.41 11.54 0.36
N PHE A 622 33.07 10.65 -0.37
CA PHE A 622 33.71 9.47 0.22
C PHE A 622 34.89 9.97 1.06
N SER A 623 34.63 10.44 2.29
CA SER A 623 35.70 10.62 3.26
C SER A 623 36.20 9.23 3.65
N ARG A 624 37.39 8.87 3.15
CA ARG A 624 38.16 7.73 3.66
C ARG A 624 38.53 7.94 5.12
#